data_AF-A0A5M6IGK3-F1
#
_entry.id   AF-A0A5M6IGK3-F1
#
_cell.length_a   1.000
_cell.length_b   1.000
_cell.length_c   1.000
_cell.angle_alpha   90.00
_cell.angle_beta   90.00
_cell.angle_gamma   90.00
#
_symmetry.space_group_name_H-M   'P 1'
#
loop_
_entity.id
_entity.type
_entity.pdbx_description
1 polymer ?
#
loop_
_entity_poly.entity_id
_entity_poly.type
_entity_poly.pdbx_seq_one_letter_code
_entity_poly.pdbx_strand_id
1 'polypeptide(L)'
;MFESATCHYCAQWHTDLGPIYPKTAESRTAPLRRVDLQDPWPADLRDLRAVSFTPTFVLVDNGAEVGRITGYAGDEFFWFQLDALLQKLPAPDGGR
;
A
#
# COMPACT_ATOMS: atom_id res chain seq x y z
N MET A 1 0.87 3.20 2.01
CA MET A 1 2.09 2.78 2.71
C MET A 1 2.16 3.48 4.04
N PHE A 2 2.04 2.71 5.11
CA PHE A 2 2.40 3.13 6.44
C PHE A 2 3.91 3.02 6.61
N GLU A 3 4.52 4.08 7.13
CA GLU A 3 5.97 4.23 7.28
C GLU A 3 6.32 4.98 8.58
N SER A 4 7.61 5.14 8.82
CA SER A 4 8.15 5.92 9.93
C SER A 4 9.52 6.48 9.53
N ALA A 5 9.93 7.60 10.13
CA ALA A 5 11.22 8.24 9.82
C ALA A 5 12.45 7.33 10.03
N THR A 6 12.37 6.34 10.93
CA THR A 6 13.48 5.43 11.27
C THR A 6 13.45 4.09 10.51
N CYS A 7 12.56 3.95 9.52
CA CYS A 7 12.34 2.68 8.84
C CYS A 7 13.30 2.49 7.65
N HIS A 8 14.32 1.66 7.85
CA HIS A 8 15.29 1.32 6.80
C HIS A 8 14.64 0.71 5.55
N TYR A 9 13.72 -0.24 5.72
CA TYR A 9 13.03 -0.89 4.59
C TYR A 9 12.06 0.03 3.86
N CYS A 10 11.56 1.08 4.52
CA CYS A 10 10.75 2.11 3.88
C CYS A 10 11.62 2.94 2.94
N ALA A 11 12.80 3.36 3.39
CA ALA A 11 13.78 4.04 2.55
C ALA A 11 14.20 3.16 1.36
N GLN A 12 14.43 1.86 1.58
CA GLN A 12 14.75 0.92 0.50
C GLN A 12 13.63 0.86 -0.56
N TRP A 13 12.36 0.73 -0.14
CA TRP A 13 11.23 0.75 -1.08
C TRP A 13 11.16 2.07 -1.86
N HIS A 14 11.39 3.21 -1.19
CA HIS A 14 11.42 4.52 -1.86
C HIS A 14 12.54 4.63 -2.89
N THR A 15 13.70 4.01 -2.65
CA THR A 15 14.80 3.98 -3.62
C THR A 15 14.48 3.07 -4.81
N ASP A 16 14.04 1.85 -4.54
CA ASP A 16 13.86 0.83 -5.57
C ASP A 16 12.62 1.12 -6.42
N LEU A 17 11.48 1.34 -5.77
CA LEU A 17 10.16 1.38 -6.43
C LEU A 17 9.51 2.74 -6.38
N GLY A 18 9.88 3.63 -5.46
CA GLY A 18 9.29 4.97 -5.34
C GLY A 18 9.22 5.76 -6.67
N PRO A 19 10.28 5.81 -7.49
CA PRO A 19 10.27 6.50 -8.79
C PRO A 19 9.56 5.74 -9.92
N ILE A 20 9.30 4.45 -9.72
CA ILE A 20 8.72 3.54 -10.71
C ILE A 20 7.21 3.41 -10.48
N TYR A 21 6.78 3.16 -9.25
CA TYR A 21 5.40 2.85 -8.87
C TYR A 21 4.38 3.83 -9.48
N PRO A 22 4.53 5.17 -9.39
CA PRO A 22 3.56 6.10 -9.95
C PRO A 22 3.40 6.04 -11.47
N LYS A 23 4.29 5.34 -12.18
CA LYS A 23 4.29 5.20 -13.65
C LYS A 23 3.65 3.88 -14.11
N THR A 24 3.30 2.98 -13.19
CA THR A 24 2.82 1.64 -13.54
C THR A 24 1.30 1.59 -13.69
N ALA A 25 0.78 0.46 -14.16
CA ALA A 25 -0.67 0.24 -14.26
C ALA A 25 -1.30 0.03 -12.88
N GLU A 26 -0.57 -0.65 -11.99
CA GLU A 26 -0.95 -0.93 -10.61
C GLU A 26 -1.22 0.37 -9.85
N SER A 27 -0.37 1.39 -10.00
CA SER A 27 -0.60 2.68 -9.35
C SER A 27 -1.78 3.48 -9.92
N ARG A 28 -2.24 3.17 -11.14
CA ARG A 28 -3.49 3.77 -11.66
C ARG A 28 -4.71 3.16 -10.97
N THR A 29 -4.65 1.87 -10.64
CA THR A 29 -5.71 1.16 -9.89
C THR A 29 -5.64 1.46 -8.40
N ALA A 30 -4.44 1.45 -7.82
CA ALA A 30 -4.18 1.64 -6.40
C ALA A 30 -3.10 2.72 -6.21
N PRO A 31 -3.46 4.02 -6.28
CA PRO A 31 -2.49 5.09 -6.08
C PRO A 31 -1.88 5.04 -4.68
N LEU A 32 -0.57 5.24 -4.60
CA LEU A 32 0.13 5.19 -3.32
C LEU A 32 -0.13 6.44 -2.49
N ARG A 33 -0.74 6.27 -1.31
CA ARG A 33 -0.75 7.28 -0.25
C ARG A 33 0.24 6.89 0.85
N ARG A 34 1.05 7.84 1.30
CA ARG A 34 1.98 7.68 2.43
C ARG A 34 1.33 8.15 3.73
N VAL A 35 1.54 7.40 4.81
CA VAL A 35 1.03 7.71 6.15
C VAL A 35 2.13 7.43 7.16
N ASP A 36 2.54 8.45 7.91
CA ASP A 36 3.51 8.28 8.99
C ASP A 36 2.79 7.73 10.24
N LEU A 37 3.31 6.66 10.84
CA LEU A 37 2.77 6.08 12.07
C LEU A 37 2.97 6.95 13.31
N GLN A 38 3.87 7.94 13.25
CA GLN A 38 4.08 8.90 14.33
C GLN A 38 2.99 9.99 14.34
N ASP A 39 2.27 10.16 13.23
CA ASP A 39 1.21 11.16 13.10
C ASP A 39 -0.19 10.57 13.34
N PRO A 40 -1.18 11.41 13.72
CA PRO A 40 -2.56 10.97 13.77
C PRO A 40 -3.03 10.41 12.43
N TRP A 41 -3.67 9.24 12.46
CA TRP A 41 -4.15 8.62 11.23
C TRP A 41 -5.25 9.48 10.58
N PRO A 42 -5.23 9.61 9.23
CA PRO A 42 -6.30 10.23 8.47
C PRO A 42 -7.68 9.67 8.83
N ALA A 43 -8.70 10.53 8.82
CA ALA A 43 -10.07 10.13 9.22
C ALA A 43 -10.61 8.95 8.41
N ASP A 44 -10.29 8.90 7.12
CA ASP A 44 -10.69 7.85 6.18
C ASP A 44 -9.99 6.49 6.41
N LEU A 45 -9.01 6.43 7.33
CA LEU A 45 -8.26 5.23 7.65
C LEU A 45 -8.46 4.77 9.11
N ARG A 46 -9.31 5.45 9.89
CA ARG A 46 -9.47 5.19 11.33
C ARG A 46 -10.05 3.81 11.66
N ASP A 47 -10.85 3.26 10.75
CA ASP A 47 -11.50 1.96 10.93
C ASP A 47 -10.66 0.79 10.41
N LEU A 48 -9.47 1.07 9.86
CA LEU A 48 -8.55 0.02 9.43
C LEU A 48 -7.93 -0.68 10.63
N ARG A 49 -7.55 -1.95 10.46
CA ARG A 49 -6.83 -2.65 11.53
C ARG A 49 -5.50 -1.97 11.78
N ALA A 50 -5.12 -1.86 13.05
CA ALA A 50 -3.86 -1.27 13.47
C ALA A 50 -2.66 -1.81 12.69
N VAL A 51 -1.67 -0.93 12.48
CA VAL A 51 -0.42 -1.25 11.79
C VAL A 51 0.71 -1.05 12.78
N SER A 52 1.45 -2.12 13.06
CA SER A 52 2.55 -2.12 14.04
C SER A 52 3.92 -2.31 13.38
N PHE A 53 3.97 -2.51 12.07
CA PHE A 53 5.20 -2.79 11.32
C PHE A 53 5.30 -1.88 10.11
N THR A 54 6.53 -1.46 9.80
CA THR A 54 6.84 -0.58 8.66
C THR A 54 7.90 -1.21 7.76
N PRO A 55 7.77 -1.13 6.42
CA PRO A 55 6.62 -0.59 5.71
C PRO A 55 5.42 -1.56 5.76
N THR A 56 4.20 -1.04 5.81
CA THR A 56 2.98 -1.83 5.54
C THR A 56 2.19 -1.17 4.43
N PHE A 57 1.82 -1.92 3.41
CA PHE A 57 1.01 -1.45 2.29
C PHE A 57 -0.39 -2.01 2.46
N VAL A 58 -1.35 -1.16 2.78
CA VAL A 58 -2.76 -1.55 2.93
C VAL A 58 -3.50 -1.13 1.66
N LEU A 59 -4.15 -2.08 0.99
CA LEU A 59 -5.09 -1.79 -0.08
C LEU A 59 -6.45 -1.52 0.55
N VAL A 60 -7.02 -0.37 0.21
CA VAL A 60 -8.29 0.11 0.72
C VAL A 60 -9.23 0.27 -0.47
N ASP A 61 -10.45 -0.25 -0.36
CA ASP A 61 -11.54 -0.04 -1.31
C ASP A 61 -12.77 0.44 -0.54
N ASN A 62 -13.39 1.54 -0.99
CA ASN A 62 -14.56 2.14 -0.35
C ASN A 62 -14.43 2.34 1.18
N GLY A 63 -13.22 2.69 1.65
CA GLY A 63 -12.92 2.90 3.08
C GLY A 63 -12.67 1.61 3.89
N ALA A 64 -12.78 0.44 3.27
CA ALA A 64 -12.52 -0.85 3.90
C ALA A 64 -11.18 -1.45 3.46
N GLU A 65 -10.48 -2.10 4.38
CA GLU A 65 -9.27 -2.85 4.06
C GLU A 65 -9.59 -4.11 3.25
N VAL A 66 -9.04 -4.20 2.03
CA VAL A 66 -9.09 -5.41 1.19
C VAL A 66 -8.00 -6.41 1.58
N GLY A 67 -6.85 -5.89 1.98
CA GLY A 67 -5.73 -6.66 2.49
C GLY A 67 -4.46 -5.83 2.58
N ARG A 68 -3.33 -6.47 2.92
CA ARG A 68 -2.07 -5.77 3.11
C ARG A 68 -0.84 -6.61 2.79
N ILE A 69 0.25 -5.91 2.48
CA ILE A 69 1.62 -6.42 2.40
C ILE A 69 2.37 -5.87 3.62
N THR A 70 3.05 -6.73 4.36
CA THR A 70 3.82 -6.33 5.55
C THR A 70 5.31 -6.55 5.28
N GLY A 71 6.10 -5.49 5.42
CA GLY A 71 7.52 -5.49 5.10
C GLY A 71 7.82 -5.28 3.62
N TYR A 72 9.11 -5.25 3.31
CA TYR A 72 9.62 -5.17 1.95
C TYR A 72 10.90 -6.00 1.84
N ALA A 73 10.86 -7.08 1.06
CA ALA A 73 11.94 -8.05 0.92
C ALA A 73 12.64 -7.98 -0.46
N GLY A 74 12.28 -6.99 -1.28
CA GLY A 74 12.71 -6.86 -2.68
C GLY A 74 11.53 -6.56 -3.60
N ASP A 75 11.84 -6.06 -4.79
CA ASP A 75 10.89 -5.63 -5.81
C ASP A 75 10.06 -6.78 -6.36
N GLU A 76 10.69 -7.90 -6.74
CA GLU A 76 9.99 -9.07 -7.30
C GLU A 76 8.90 -9.59 -6.34
N PHE A 77 9.23 -9.71 -5.05
CA PHE A 77 8.28 -10.14 -4.02
C PHE A 77 7.18 -9.11 -3.77
N PHE A 78 7.48 -7.82 -3.88
CA PHE A 78 6.48 -6.78 -3.74
C PHE A 78 5.47 -6.84 -4.89
N TRP A 79 5.94 -6.94 -6.13
CA TRP A 79 5.07 -7.01 -7.30
C TRP A 79 4.19 -8.26 -7.29
N PHE A 80 4.75 -9.43 -6.93
CA PHE A 80 3.96 -10.65 -6.79
C PHE A 80 2.83 -10.52 -5.76
N GLN A 81 3.13 -9.97 -4.58
CA GLN A 81 2.11 -9.78 -3.54
C GLN A 81 1.08 -8.70 -3.92
N LEU A 82 1.51 -7.65 -4.62
CA LEU A 82 0.62 -6.59 -5.07
C LEU A 82 -0.36 -7.11 -6.13
N ASP A 83 0.09 -7.90 -7.09
CA ASP A 83 -0.80 -8.52 -8.09
C ASP A 83 -1.88 -9.38 -7.41
N ALA A 84 -1.47 -10.27 -6.50
CA ALA A 84 -2.41 -11.07 -5.71
C ALA A 84 -3.37 -10.24 -4.85
N LEU A 85 -2.96 -9.05 -4.42
CA LEU A 85 -3.80 -8.14 -3.65
C LEU A 85 -4.80 -7.38 -4.54
N LEU A 86 -4.36 -6.94 -5.71
CA LEU A 86 -5.21 -6.24 -6.70
C LEU A 86 -6.28 -7.17 -7.28
N GLN A 87 -6.00 -8.46 -7.44
CA GLN A 87 -6.98 -9.46 -7.88
C GLN A 87 -8.17 -9.64 -6.90
N LYS A 88 -8.04 -9.15 -5.66
CA LYS A 88 -9.13 -9.17 -4.67
C LYS A 88 -10.06 -7.98 -4.79
N LEU A 89 -9.70 -6.97 -5.58
CA LEU A 89 -10.61 -5.87 -5.86
C LEU A 89 -11.83 -6.41 -6.60
N PRO A 90 -13.04 -5.90 -6.30
CA PRO A 90 -14.18 -6.18 -7.13
C PRO A 90 -13.85 -5.77 -8.57
N ALA A 91 -14.37 -6.55 -9.54
CA ALA A 91 -14.33 -6.11 -10.92
C ALA A 91 -14.95 -4.71 -10.98
N PRO A 92 -14.35 -3.75 -11.73
CA PRO A 92 -14.95 -2.43 -11.87
C PRO A 92 -16.39 -2.64 -12.30
N ASP A 93 -17.34 -2.09 -11.53
CA ASP A 93 -18.77 -2.25 -11.78
C ASP A 93 -19.01 -1.98 -13.26
N GLY A 94 -19.26 -3.05 -14.00
CA GLY A 94 -19.59 -3.00 -15.41
C GLY A 94 -20.94 -2.33 -15.50
N GLY A 95 -20.92 -1.00 -15.62
CA GLY A 95 -22.10 -0.17 -15.75
C GLY A 95 -23.06 -0.79 -16.75
N ARG A 96 -24.22 -1.20 -16.24
CA ARG A 96 -25.42 -1.43 -17.03
C ARG A 96 -26.09 -0.09 -17.25
#